data_AF-A0A8J3GQA7-F1
#
_entry.id   AF-A0A8J3GQA7-F1
#
_cell.length_a   1.000
_cell.length_b   1.000
_cell.length_c   1.000
_cell.angle_alpha   90.00
_cell.angle_beta   90.00
_cell.angle_gamma   90.00
#
_symmetry.space_group_name_H-M   'P 1'
#
loop_
_entity.id
_entity.type
_entity.pdbx_description
1 polymer ?
#
loop_
_entity_poly.entity_id
_entity_poly.type
_entity_poly.pdbx_seq_one_letter_code
_entity_poly.pdbx_strand_id
1 'polypeptide(L)'
;MSGSSLGGFVLGVAVTVALLNPLDWALPWDPWVDGLLTEIDGAVGAAADPVPPIGLVEGVDFSFLVDRTGTQVRWDCVSEISVATSGVVPPGTDPALETAVSRLREASGLPLVISASDQPADITVNYGPLGSSVGTMVLDEPSVLGVGGPSSVLGRIMHGDVLIRSDTPSADPATVIGVSVLMHEIGHALGLDHAAEGTDEIMAPAIRPDEDAELGDGDRWALAAIGCHGVAG
;
A
#
# COMPACT_ATOMS: atom_id res chain seq x y z
N MET A 1 -55.45 23.95 29.29
CA MET A 1 -55.22 23.11 28.11
C MET A 1 -53.82 22.55 28.24
N SER A 2 -53.75 21.23 28.42
CA SER A 2 -52.52 20.45 28.58
C SER A 2 -51.82 20.30 27.23
N GLY A 3 -50.49 20.31 27.21
CA GLY A 3 -49.70 20.09 26.00
C GLY A 3 -48.29 19.62 26.35
N SER A 4 -48.12 18.30 26.41
CA SER A 4 -46.89 17.51 26.52
C SER A 4 -45.87 17.85 25.41
N SER A 5 -44.58 18.05 25.68
CA SER A 5 -43.47 17.08 25.83
C SER A 5 -42.91 16.45 24.53
N LEU A 6 -41.58 16.56 24.41
CA LEU A 6 -40.58 15.65 23.84
C LEU A 6 -40.30 15.67 22.33
N GLY A 7 -38.99 15.72 22.03
CA GLY A 7 -38.43 15.48 20.71
C GLY A 7 -36.94 15.83 20.62
N GLY A 8 -36.12 15.31 21.54
CA GLY A 8 -34.66 15.35 21.40
C GLY A 8 -34.23 14.37 20.33
N PHE A 9 -33.63 14.87 19.25
CA PHE A 9 -32.96 14.05 18.23
C PHE A 9 -31.49 13.92 18.62
N VAL A 10 -31.08 12.73 19.03
CA VAL A 10 -29.66 12.35 19.10
C VAL A 10 -29.31 11.82 17.72
N LEU A 11 -28.45 12.54 16.98
CA LEU A 11 -27.80 11.98 15.80
C LEU A 11 -26.85 10.87 16.26
N GLY A 12 -27.23 9.61 16.02
CA GLY A 12 -26.29 8.50 16.03
C GLY A 12 -25.41 8.61 14.79
N VAL A 13 -24.11 8.79 15.00
CA VAL A 13 -23.09 8.63 13.95
C VAL A 13 -23.11 7.15 13.53
N ALA A 14 -23.53 6.88 12.30
CA ALA A 14 -23.36 5.57 11.71
C ALA A 14 -21.87 5.38 11.38
N VAL A 15 -21.22 4.46 12.10
CA VAL A 15 -19.85 4.03 11.81
C VAL A 15 -19.95 3.03 10.66
N THR A 16 -19.59 3.47 9.45
CA THR A 16 -19.42 2.59 8.30
C THR A 16 -18.04 1.95 8.42
N VAL A 17 -17.98 0.66 8.72
CA VAL A 17 -16.74 -0.14 8.61
C VAL A 17 -16.53 -0.39 7.12
N ALA A 18 -15.55 0.29 6.52
CA ALA A 18 -15.08 -0.02 5.17
C ALA A 18 -14.08 -1.17 5.29
N LEU A 19 -14.49 -2.35 4.83
CA LEU A 19 -13.63 -3.52 4.73
C LEU A 19 -12.80 -3.36 3.44
N LEU A 20 -11.47 -3.26 3.56
CA LEU A 20 -10.61 -3.68 2.45
C LEU A 20 -10.71 -5.21 2.44
N ASN A 21 -10.80 -5.80 1.26
CA ASN A 21 -11.28 -7.17 1.16
C ASN A 21 -10.23 -8.18 1.68
N PRO A 22 -10.55 -9.09 2.61
CA PRO A 22 -9.70 -10.24 2.96
C PRO A 22 -9.83 -11.40 1.95
N LEU A 23 -9.93 -11.11 0.65
CA LEU A 23 -9.86 -12.14 -0.38
C LEU A 23 -8.39 -12.51 -0.61
N ASP A 24 -7.96 -13.55 0.11
CA ASP A 24 -7.17 -14.70 -0.36
C ASP A 24 -6.49 -14.56 -1.74
N TRP A 25 -5.59 -13.57 -1.90
CA TRP A 25 -4.82 -13.36 -3.12
C TRP A 25 -3.59 -14.28 -3.21
N ALA A 26 -3.54 -15.31 -2.38
CA ALA A 26 -2.72 -16.50 -2.58
C ALA A 26 -3.17 -17.38 -3.78
N LEU A 27 -3.80 -16.79 -4.80
CA LEU A 27 -3.88 -17.36 -6.14
C LEU A 27 -3.05 -16.49 -7.09
N PRO A 28 -2.16 -17.12 -7.88
CA PRO A 28 -0.98 -16.48 -8.40
C PRO A 28 -1.33 -15.36 -9.36
N TRP A 29 -0.83 -14.16 -9.07
CA TRP A 29 -0.47 -13.22 -10.12
C TRP A 29 0.25 -14.01 -11.24
N ASP A 30 -0.33 -14.02 -12.44
CA ASP A 30 0.29 -14.57 -13.63
C ASP A 30 0.32 -13.52 -14.73
N PRO A 31 1.46 -12.82 -14.88
CA PRO A 31 1.82 -12.17 -16.12
C PRO A 31 3.06 -12.86 -16.72
N TRP A 32 3.03 -14.17 -16.97
CA TRP A 32 4.11 -14.82 -17.73
C TRP A 32 3.80 -14.84 -19.23
N VAL A 33 4.43 -13.93 -19.96
CA VAL A 33 4.91 -14.24 -21.31
C VAL A 33 6.33 -14.76 -21.16
N ASP A 34 6.50 -16.07 -21.30
CA ASP A 34 7.80 -16.73 -21.35
C ASP A 34 8.67 -16.13 -22.46
N GLY A 35 9.85 -15.65 -22.06
CA GLY A 35 10.84 -15.04 -22.94
C GLY A 35 12.26 -15.40 -22.52
N LEU A 36 12.62 -16.68 -22.69
CA LEU A 36 13.98 -17.19 -22.91
C LEU A 36 15.08 -16.79 -21.90
N LEU A 37 15.32 -17.68 -20.95
CA LEU A 37 16.49 -17.72 -20.07
C LEU A 37 17.80 -17.68 -20.88
N THR A 38 18.68 -16.73 -20.54
CA THR A 38 20.14 -16.94 -20.66
C THR A 38 20.74 -16.71 -19.28
N GLU A 39 21.47 -17.72 -18.80
CA GLU A 39 22.16 -17.76 -17.51
C GLU A 39 22.94 -16.47 -17.22
N ILE A 40 22.63 -15.80 -16.11
CA ILE A 40 23.56 -14.90 -15.44
C ILE A 40 24.01 -15.62 -14.18
N ASP A 41 25.21 -16.20 -14.27
CA ASP A 41 25.99 -16.70 -13.14
C ASP A 41 26.34 -15.51 -12.24
N GLY A 42 25.74 -15.46 -11.06
CA GLY A 42 25.93 -14.36 -10.11
C GLY A 42 24.94 -14.38 -8.94
N ALA A 43 24.70 -15.54 -8.33
CA ALA A 43 23.95 -15.61 -7.09
C ALA A 43 24.76 -14.95 -5.96
N VAL A 44 24.59 -13.65 -5.79
CA VAL A 44 24.91 -12.98 -4.53
C VAL A 44 23.95 -13.60 -3.51
N GLY A 45 24.49 -14.35 -2.55
CA GLY A 45 23.66 -15.01 -1.53
C GLY A 45 22.77 -13.98 -0.86
N ALA A 46 21.44 -14.19 -0.93
CA ALA A 46 20.48 -13.35 -0.23
C ALA A 46 20.87 -13.33 1.25
N ALA A 47 21.10 -12.12 1.78
CA ALA A 47 21.25 -11.96 3.22
C ALA A 47 20.01 -12.54 3.89
N ALA A 48 20.19 -13.27 4.99
CA ALA A 48 19.07 -13.77 5.77
C ALA A 48 18.21 -12.59 6.23
N ASP A 49 16.89 -12.75 6.16
CA ASP A 49 15.96 -11.71 6.55
C ASP A 49 16.20 -11.32 8.02
N PRO A 50 16.07 -10.02 8.36
CA PRO A 50 16.23 -9.59 9.73
C PRO A 50 15.22 -10.31 10.64
N VAL A 51 15.62 -10.58 11.88
CA VAL A 51 14.72 -11.18 12.87
C VAL A 51 13.82 -10.09 13.44
N PRO A 52 12.49 -10.30 13.50
CA PRO A 52 11.58 -9.32 14.09
C PRO A 52 11.86 -9.09 15.58
N PRO A 53 11.71 -7.85 16.08
CA PRO A 53 11.68 -7.54 17.50
C PRO A 53 10.72 -8.44 18.28
N ILE A 54 11.03 -8.67 19.56
CA ILE A 54 10.13 -9.40 20.45
C ILE A 54 8.78 -8.69 20.50
N GLY A 55 7.71 -9.43 20.20
CA GLY A 55 6.34 -8.93 20.24
C GLY A 55 5.71 -8.76 18.87
N LEU A 56 6.50 -8.68 17.80
CA LEU A 56 5.99 -8.64 16.43
C LEU A 56 5.89 -10.05 15.85
N VAL A 57 4.77 -10.35 15.20
CA VAL A 57 4.42 -11.66 14.65
C VAL A 57 4.03 -11.51 13.18
N GLU A 58 4.73 -12.23 12.31
CA GLU A 58 4.39 -12.31 10.88
C GLU A 58 2.98 -12.93 10.69
N GLY A 59 2.21 -12.36 9.79
CA GLY A 59 0.79 -12.66 9.57
C GLY A 59 -0.16 -12.04 10.61
N VAL A 60 0.37 -11.28 11.58
CA VAL A 60 -0.42 -10.52 12.54
C VAL A 60 -0.06 -9.04 12.46
N ASP A 61 1.17 -8.68 12.83
CA ASP A 61 1.60 -7.28 12.87
C ASP A 61 2.22 -6.85 11.54
N PHE A 62 2.70 -7.79 10.73
CA PHE A 62 3.25 -7.51 9.42
C PHE A 62 3.15 -8.74 8.51
N SER A 63 3.23 -8.55 7.20
CA SER A 63 3.43 -9.62 6.23
C SER A 63 4.19 -9.10 5.01
N PHE A 64 4.77 -10.01 4.22
CA PHE A 64 5.51 -9.69 3.01
C PHE A 64 4.86 -10.31 1.78
N LEU A 65 4.88 -9.57 0.68
CA LEU A 65 4.66 -10.16 -0.64
C LEU A 65 5.83 -11.10 -0.95
N VAL A 66 5.51 -12.31 -1.40
CA VAL A 66 6.50 -13.31 -1.82
C VAL A 66 6.25 -13.77 -3.26
N ASP A 67 7.31 -14.12 -3.96
CA ASP A 67 7.20 -14.75 -5.28
C ASP A 67 6.77 -16.22 -5.17
N ARG A 68 6.64 -16.91 -6.32
CA ARG A 68 6.22 -18.32 -6.38
C ARG A 68 7.20 -19.28 -5.67
N THR A 69 8.41 -18.84 -5.37
CA THR A 69 9.42 -19.62 -4.64
C THR A 69 9.40 -19.35 -3.13
N GLY A 70 8.56 -18.42 -2.67
CA GLY A 70 8.53 -17.94 -1.29
C GLY A 70 9.59 -16.89 -0.99
N THR A 71 10.23 -16.32 -2.01
CA THR A 71 11.22 -15.24 -1.82
C THR A 71 10.50 -13.92 -1.70
N GLN A 72 10.80 -13.14 -0.66
CA GLN A 72 10.25 -11.79 -0.48
C GLN A 72 10.55 -10.92 -1.71
N VAL A 73 9.53 -10.21 -2.20
CA VAL A 73 9.71 -9.26 -3.30
C VAL A 73 10.17 -7.92 -2.73
N ARG A 74 11.21 -7.34 -3.33
CA ARG A 74 11.76 -6.05 -2.89
C ARG A 74 12.34 -5.24 -4.04
N TRP A 75 12.40 -3.93 -3.84
CA TRP A 75 13.10 -3.03 -4.74
C TRP A 75 14.63 -3.15 -4.59
N ASP A 76 15.38 -2.65 -5.58
CA ASP A 76 16.82 -2.47 -5.48
C ASP A 76 17.16 -1.24 -4.62
N CYS A 77 18.20 -1.34 -3.80
CA CYS A 77 18.69 -0.24 -2.99
C CYS A 77 19.57 0.77 -3.74
N VAL A 78 20.00 0.47 -4.96
CA VAL A 78 20.99 1.28 -5.68
C VAL A 78 20.34 2.41 -6.49
N SER A 79 19.12 2.22 -6.98
CA SER A 79 18.46 3.16 -7.90
C SER A 79 17.36 3.93 -7.17
N GLU A 80 17.23 5.23 -7.48
CA GLU A 80 16.04 5.99 -7.06
C GLU A 80 14.77 5.30 -7.55
N ILE A 81 13.73 5.33 -6.72
CA ILE A 81 12.41 4.76 -7.03
C ILE A 81 11.44 5.93 -7.11
N SER A 82 11.06 6.27 -8.33
CA SER A 82 10.19 7.40 -8.61
C SER A 82 8.72 7.04 -8.39
N VAL A 83 7.99 7.94 -7.75
CA VAL A 83 6.55 7.85 -7.53
C VAL A 83 5.90 9.04 -8.24
N ALA A 84 4.95 8.78 -9.13
CA ALA A 84 4.19 9.84 -9.79
C ALA A 84 2.71 9.50 -9.87
N THR A 85 1.88 10.54 -9.92
CA THR A 85 0.48 10.39 -10.30
C THR A 85 0.31 10.32 -11.81
N SER A 86 -0.73 9.64 -12.28
CA SER A 86 -1.15 9.69 -13.67
C SER A 86 -2.64 10.00 -13.82
N GLY A 87 -2.96 10.77 -14.84
CA GLY A 87 -4.32 11.15 -15.20
C GLY A 87 -4.90 12.25 -14.32
N VAL A 88 -6.22 12.24 -14.18
CA VAL A 88 -6.94 13.24 -13.39
C VAL A 88 -6.90 12.85 -11.92
N VAL A 89 -6.25 13.67 -11.11
CA VAL A 89 -6.14 13.45 -9.66
C VAL A 89 -7.10 14.33 -8.86
N PRO A 90 -7.65 13.87 -7.73
CA PRO A 90 -8.44 14.69 -6.83
C PRO A 90 -7.62 15.83 -6.21
N PRO A 91 -8.25 16.95 -5.82
CA PRO A 91 -7.62 17.97 -4.98
C PRO A 91 -7.06 17.36 -3.70
N GLY A 92 -5.91 17.84 -3.22
CA GLY A 92 -5.25 17.31 -2.02
C GLY A 92 -4.31 16.12 -2.29
N THR A 93 -4.25 15.61 -3.52
CA THR A 93 -3.34 14.51 -3.88
C THR A 93 -1.87 14.86 -3.64
N ASP A 94 -1.40 16.04 -4.05
CA ASP A 94 0.00 16.44 -3.91
C ASP A 94 0.50 16.39 -2.44
N PRO A 95 -0.15 17.06 -1.47
CA PRO A 95 0.28 16.97 -0.07
C PRO A 95 0.08 15.57 0.55
N ALA A 96 -0.91 14.81 0.10
CA ALA A 96 -1.10 13.42 0.54
C ALA A 96 0.07 12.53 0.08
N LEU A 97 0.46 12.65 -1.19
CA LEU A 97 1.58 11.92 -1.77
C LEU A 97 2.90 12.29 -1.11
N GLU A 98 3.13 13.59 -0.86
CA GLU A 98 4.31 14.06 -0.11
C GLU A 98 4.37 13.42 1.29
N THR A 99 3.24 13.37 1.99
CA THR A 99 3.16 12.75 3.32
C THR A 99 3.44 11.26 3.26
N ALA A 100 2.74 10.52 2.39
CA ALA A 100 2.89 9.07 2.26
C ALA A 100 4.32 8.68 1.85
N VAL A 101 4.85 9.27 0.78
CA VAL A 101 6.21 8.98 0.28
C VAL A 101 7.26 9.35 1.31
N SER A 102 7.12 10.47 2.03
CA SER A 102 8.08 10.84 3.07
C SER A 102 8.11 9.83 4.21
N ARG A 103 6.95 9.38 4.72
CA ARG A 103 6.85 8.40 5.81
C ARG A 103 7.40 7.03 5.40
N LEU A 104 7.00 6.57 4.22
CA LEU A 104 7.46 5.29 3.67
C LEU A 104 8.96 5.30 3.39
N ARG A 105 9.51 6.41 2.87
CA ARG A 105 10.95 6.59 2.69
C ARG A 105 11.69 6.55 4.02
N GLU A 106 11.20 7.24 5.03
CA GLU A 106 11.83 7.26 6.35
C GLU A 106 11.85 5.86 6.98
N ALA A 107 10.72 5.15 6.93
CA ALA A 107 10.59 3.82 7.51
C ALA A 107 11.40 2.75 6.75
N SER A 108 11.44 2.81 5.42
CA SER A 108 12.16 1.80 4.60
C SER A 108 13.63 2.14 4.35
N GLY A 109 14.00 3.41 4.32
CA GLY A 109 15.31 3.85 3.84
C GLY A 109 15.47 3.67 2.33
N LEU A 110 14.42 3.31 1.58
CA LEU A 110 14.42 3.25 0.13
C LEU A 110 14.60 4.66 -0.46
N PRO A 111 15.30 4.83 -1.59
CA PRO A 111 15.51 6.13 -2.23
C PRO A 111 14.26 6.60 -3.00
N LEU A 112 13.13 6.75 -2.31
CA LEU A 112 11.86 7.18 -2.91
C LEU A 112 11.87 8.68 -3.23
N VAL A 113 11.48 9.01 -4.46
CA VAL A 113 11.40 10.40 -4.96
C VAL A 113 10.05 10.65 -5.62
N ILE A 114 9.48 11.84 -5.44
CA ILE A 114 8.26 12.24 -6.14
C ILE A 114 8.65 12.86 -7.47
N SER A 115 8.17 12.27 -8.56
CA SER A 115 8.30 12.79 -9.91
C SER A 115 7.10 13.67 -10.28
N ALA A 116 7.27 14.47 -11.33
CA ALA A 116 6.16 15.27 -11.85
C ALA A 116 5.03 14.36 -12.36
N SER A 117 3.77 14.79 -12.17
CA SER A 117 2.59 14.07 -12.67
C SER A 117 2.70 13.77 -14.17
N ASP A 118 2.16 12.62 -14.57
CA ASP A 118 2.13 12.10 -15.94
C ASP A 118 3.52 11.86 -16.58
N GLN A 119 4.59 11.86 -15.78
CA GLN A 119 5.87 11.31 -16.20
C GLN A 119 5.89 9.80 -15.94
N PRO A 120 6.63 9.04 -16.75
CA PRO A 120 6.96 7.65 -16.39
C PRO A 120 7.61 7.62 -15.00
N ALA A 121 7.10 6.74 -14.15
CA ALA A 121 7.61 6.53 -12.80
C ALA A 121 7.61 5.03 -12.48
N ASP A 122 8.46 4.65 -11.54
CA ASP A 122 8.59 3.26 -11.08
C ASP A 122 7.34 2.82 -10.31
N ILE A 123 6.69 3.74 -9.59
CA ILE A 123 5.39 3.56 -8.97
C ILE A 123 4.42 4.60 -9.54
N THR A 124 3.33 4.13 -10.15
CA THR A 124 2.30 5.01 -10.72
C THR A 124 1.01 4.96 -9.90
N VAL A 125 0.58 6.13 -9.41
CA VAL A 125 -0.66 6.31 -8.64
C VAL A 125 -1.77 6.86 -9.53
N ASN A 126 -2.87 6.13 -9.63
CA ASN A 126 -4.04 6.48 -10.42
C ASN A 126 -5.26 6.64 -9.52
N TYR A 127 -6.20 7.48 -9.96
CA TYR A 127 -7.48 7.68 -9.30
C TYR A 127 -8.63 7.41 -10.27
N GLY A 128 -9.64 6.66 -9.84
CA GLY A 128 -10.78 6.32 -10.69
C GLY A 128 -12.06 5.98 -9.91
N PRO A 129 -13.25 6.17 -10.48
CA PRO A 129 -14.49 5.70 -9.86
C PRO A 129 -14.56 4.16 -9.82
N LEU A 130 -15.54 3.62 -9.10
CA LEU A 130 -15.88 2.20 -9.17
C LEU A 130 -16.04 1.74 -10.64
N GLY A 131 -15.41 0.62 -10.97
CA GLY A 131 -15.31 0.05 -12.32
C GLY A 131 -14.06 0.47 -13.09
N SER A 132 -13.19 1.29 -12.51
CA SER A 132 -11.90 1.68 -13.11
C SER A 132 -10.88 0.55 -13.07
N SER A 133 -9.92 0.57 -13.99
CA SER A 133 -8.88 -0.45 -14.10
C SER A 133 -7.54 0.13 -14.57
N VAL A 134 -6.43 -0.41 -14.05
CA VAL A 134 -5.05 -0.13 -14.48
C VAL A 134 -4.34 -1.47 -14.64
N GLY A 135 -3.92 -1.82 -15.87
CA GLY A 135 -3.39 -3.15 -16.15
C GLY A 135 -4.42 -4.24 -15.81
N THR A 136 -4.10 -5.10 -14.84
CA THR A 136 -4.98 -6.15 -14.31
C THR A 136 -5.71 -5.75 -13.03
N MET A 137 -5.40 -4.59 -12.44
CA MET A 137 -6.06 -4.07 -11.24
C MET A 137 -7.42 -3.51 -11.61
N VAL A 138 -8.44 -3.83 -10.81
CA VAL A 138 -9.82 -3.37 -11.04
C VAL A 138 -10.45 -2.98 -9.70
N LEU A 139 -11.17 -1.87 -9.69
CA LEU A 139 -12.02 -1.44 -8.58
C LEU A 139 -13.46 -1.91 -8.84
N ASP A 140 -13.75 -3.20 -8.74
CA ASP A 140 -15.07 -3.77 -9.03
C ASP A 140 -15.96 -3.98 -7.79
N GLU A 141 -15.39 -3.84 -6.59
CA GLU A 141 -16.10 -4.01 -5.33
C GLU A 141 -16.37 -2.68 -4.59
N PRO A 142 -17.62 -2.42 -4.15
CA PRO A 142 -17.96 -1.17 -3.47
C PRO A 142 -17.27 -0.94 -2.12
N SER A 143 -16.73 -1.97 -1.47
CA SER A 143 -16.03 -1.85 -0.18
C SER A 143 -14.54 -1.58 -0.34
N VAL A 144 -13.95 -1.95 -1.48
CA VAL A 144 -12.54 -1.71 -1.81
C VAL A 144 -12.33 -0.23 -2.07
N LEU A 145 -11.31 0.38 -1.46
CA LEU A 145 -11.00 1.81 -1.58
C LEU A 145 -9.76 2.07 -2.42
N GLY A 146 -8.85 1.10 -2.50
CA GLY A 146 -7.70 1.11 -3.35
C GLY A 146 -7.27 -0.32 -3.67
N VAL A 147 -6.41 -0.43 -4.66
CA VAL A 147 -5.65 -1.63 -4.98
C VAL A 147 -4.26 -1.21 -5.39
N GLY A 148 -3.24 -1.86 -4.84
CA GLY A 148 -1.85 -1.59 -5.12
C GLY A 148 -1.04 -2.88 -5.21
N GLY A 149 0.09 -2.84 -5.90
CA GLY A 149 0.99 -3.97 -5.92
C GLY A 149 2.15 -3.85 -6.90
N PRO A 150 3.18 -4.69 -6.75
CA PRO A 150 4.35 -4.68 -7.61
C PRO A 150 4.25 -5.71 -8.74
N SER A 151 4.89 -5.39 -9.86
CA SER A 151 5.39 -6.39 -10.82
C SER A 151 6.84 -6.73 -10.48
N SER A 152 7.15 -8.02 -10.37
CA SER A 152 8.48 -8.50 -9.98
C SER A 152 9.02 -9.60 -10.88
N VAL A 153 10.35 -9.72 -10.92
CA VAL A 153 11.08 -10.78 -11.61
C VAL A 153 12.10 -11.36 -10.62
N LEU A 154 11.96 -12.65 -10.27
CA LEU A 154 12.86 -13.37 -9.37
C LEU A 154 13.07 -12.65 -8.02
N GLY A 155 11.98 -12.25 -7.36
CA GLY A 155 12.02 -11.51 -6.09
C GLY A 155 12.45 -10.04 -6.19
N ARG A 156 12.80 -9.53 -7.36
CA ARG A 156 13.08 -8.10 -7.58
C ARG A 156 11.85 -7.39 -8.13
N ILE A 157 11.40 -6.34 -7.47
CA ILE A 157 10.36 -5.44 -7.97
C ILE A 157 10.93 -4.58 -9.11
N MET A 158 10.17 -4.47 -10.20
CA MET A 158 10.51 -3.73 -11.41
C MET A 158 9.59 -2.54 -11.65
N HIS A 159 8.35 -2.61 -11.16
CA HIS A 159 7.30 -1.60 -11.36
C HIS A 159 6.25 -1.76 -10.25
N GLY A 160 5.57 -0.68 -9.88
CA GLY A 160 4.43 -0.67 -8.97
C GLY A 160 3.26 0.11 -9.56
N ASP A 161 2.05 -0.41 -9.40
CA ASP A 161 0.83 0.30 -9.76
C ASP A 161 -0.04 0.46 -8.51
N VAL A 162 -0.72 1.60 -8.43
CA VAL A 162 -1.69 1.94 -7.40
C VAL A 162 -2.92 2.54 -8.08
N LEU A 163 -4.11 2.08 -7.71
CA LEU A 163 -5.38 2.59 -8.18
C LEU A 163 -6.31 2.84 -6.97
N ILE A 164 -6.64 4.10 -6.73
CA ILE A 164 -7.46 4.54 -5.60
C ILE A 164 -8.81 5.04 -6.08
N ARG A 165 -9.86 4.79 -5.30
CA ARG A 165 -11.20 5.29 -5.60
C ARG A 165 -11.28 6.80 -5.51
N SER A 166 -11.87 7.42 -6.53
CA SER A 166 -12.10 8.87 -6.57
C SER A 166 -13.57 9.28 -6.35
N ASP A 167 -14.47 8.32 -6.18
CA ASP A 167 -15.91 8.52 -6.09
C ASP A 167 -16.49 8.33 -4.68
N THR A 168 -15.64 8.27 -3.65
CA THR A 168 -16.04 8.08 -2.26
C THR A 168 -15.23 8.99 -1.31
N PRO A 169 -15.86 9.64 -0.32
CA PRO A 169 -15.15 10.44 0.67
C PRO A 169 -14.13 9.65 1.49
N SER A 170 -14.32 8.34 1.64
CA SER A 170 -13.42 7.45 2.38
C SER A 170 -12.06 7.24 1.71
N ALA A 171 -11.89 7.68 0.46
CA ALA A 171 -10.62 7.63 -0.27
C ALA A 171 -10.18 9.04 -0.72
N ASP A 172 -10.78 10.10 -0.18
CA ASP A 172 -10.44 11.48 -0.52
C ASP A 172 -9.03 11.83 0.03
N PRO A 173 -8.03 12.08 -0.83
CA PRO A 173 -6.66 12.33 -0.40
C PRO A 173 -6.51 13.63 0.42
N ALA A 174 -7.50 14.51 0.43
CA ALA A 174 -7.50 15.68 1.32
C ALA A 174 -7.82 15.31 2.79
N THR A 175 -8.16 14.06 3.08
CA THR A 175 -8.51 13.57 4.41
C THR A 175 -7.44 12.64 4.98
N VAL A 176 -7.39 12.53 6.30
CA VAL A 176 -6.48 11.59 6.99
C VAL A 176 -6.71 10.15 6.51
N ILE A 177 -7.97 9.75 6.33
CA ILE A 177 -8.31 8.41 5.83
C ILE A 177 -7.78 8.20 4.41
N GLY A 178 -7.94 9.17 3.51
CA GLY A 178 -7.41 9.03 2.14
C GLY A 178 -5.90 9.01 2.07
N VAL A 179 -5.21 9.75 2.95
CA VAL A 179 -3.75 9.61 3.13
C VAL A 179 -3.39 8.22 3.61
N SER A 180 -4.17 7.66 4.54
CA SER A 180 -3.96 6.30 5.05
C SER A 180 -4.11 5.25 3.93
N VAL A 181 -5.20 5.32 3.15
CA VAL A 181 -5.41 4.47 1.96
C VAL A 181 -4.26 4.61 0.97
N LEU A 182 -3.83 5.83 0.64
CA LEU A 182 -2.72 6.04 -0.28
C LEU A 182 -1.42 5.39 0.23
N MET A 183 -1.13 5.52 1.53
CA MET A 183 0.06 4.93 2.12
C MET A 183 -0.02 3.40 2.18
N HIS A 184 -1.20 2.83 2.46
CA HIS A 184 -1.48 1.39 2.40
C HIS A 184 -1.18 0.82 1.00
N GLU A 185 -1.77 1.42 -0.06
CA GLU A 185 -1.59 0.90 -1.42
C GLU A 185 -0.15 1.05 -1.92
N ILE A 186 0.55 2.14 -1.56
CA ILE A 186 1.98 2.26 -1.84
C ILE A 186 2.77 1.21 -1.05
N GLY A 187 2.38 0.90 0.20
CA GLY A 187 2.96 -0.18 0.99
C GLY A 187 2.95 -1.53 0.24
N HIS A 188 1.84 -1.87 -0.41
CA HIS A 188 1.77 -3.01 -1.32
C HIS A 188 2.75 -2.88 -2.50
N ALA A 189 2.76 -1.73 -3.18
CA ALA A 189 3.71 -1.49 -4.28
C ALA A 189 5.20 -1.56 -3.85
N LEU A 190 5.49 -1.41 -2.55
CA LEU A 190 6.83 -1.57 -1.99
C LEU A 190 7.19 -3.03 -1.65
N GLY A 191 6.21 -3.93 -1.55
CA GLY A 191 6.44 -5.34 -1.25
C GLY A 191 5.81 -5.84 0.06
N LEU A 192 4.96 -5.04 0.72
CA LEU A 192 4.23 -5.49 1.90
C LEU A 192 2.94 -6.22 1.54
N ASP A 193 2.60 -7.20 2.36
CA ASP A 193 1.29 -7.85 2.41
C ASP A 193 0.53 -7.32 3.63
N HIS A 194 -0.76 -7.63 3.72
CA HIS A 194 -1.61 -7.24 4.81
C HIS A 194 -1.08 -7.72 6.17
N ALA A 195 -1.17 -6.81 7.15
CA ALA A 195 -1.24 -7.20 8.55
C ALA A 195 -2.62 -7.83 8.83
N ALA A 196 -2.79 -8.44 10.01
CA ALA A 196 -4.10 -8.95 10.41
C ALA A 196 -5.12 -7.81 10.59
N GLU A 197 -6.39 -8.13 10.44
CA GLU A 197 -7.47 -7.18 10.70
C GLU A 197 -7.49 -6.73 12.16
N GLY A 198 -7.74 -5.43 12.38
CA GLY A 198 -7.94 -4.85 13.71
C GLY A 198 -6.64 -4.53 14.46
N THR A 199 -5.49 -4.63 13.81
CA THR A 199 -4.22 -4.12 14.34
C THR A 199 -4.12 -2.60 14.17
N ASP A 200 -3.10 -1.99 14.78
CA ASP A 200 -2.79 -0.57 14.63
C ASP A 200 -1.97 -0.29 13.34
N GLU A 201 -1.79 -1.30 12.49
CA GLU A 201 -0.94 -1.25 11.31
C GLU A 201 -1.71 -0.67 10.13
N ILE A 202 -1.07 0.18 9.34
CA ILE A 202 -1.66 0.72 8.13
C ILE A 202 -1.91 -0.37 7.11
N MET A 203 -1.10 -1.43 7.11
CA MET A 203 -1.29 -2.59 6.23
C MET A 203 -2.44 -3.49 6.69
N ALA A 204 -3.17 -3.17 7.76
CA ALA A 204 -4.40 -3.89 8.08
C ALA A 204 -5.43 -3.71 6.95
N PRO A 205 -6.18 -4.76 6.56
CA PRO A 205 -7.14 -4.71 5.45
C PRO A 205 -8.44 -3.98 5.83
N ALA A 206 -8.48 -3.15 6.86
CA ALA A 206 -9.69 -2.41 7.19
C ALA A 206 -9.34 -1.10 7.87
N ILE A 207 -9.99 -0.03 7.45
CA ILE A 207 -9.80 1.28 8.08
C ILE A 207 -10.41 1.27 9.46
N ARG A 208 -9.65 1.77 10.42
CA ARG A 208 -10.09 1.92 11.80
C ARG A 208 -10.87 3.21 12.01
N PRO A 209 -11.84 3.25 12.95
CA PRO A 209 -12.58 4.47 13.26
C PRO A 209 -11.70 5.64 13.75
N ASP A 210 -10.54 5.33 14.34
CA ASP A 210 -9.53 6.24 14.87
C ASP A 210 -8.26 6.30 14.01
N GLU A 211 -8.38 5.99 12.72
CA GLU A 211 -7.30 6.09 11.74
C GLU A 211 -6.65 7.49 11.74
N ASP A 212 -5.34 7.54 11.97
CA ASP A 212 -4.52 8.75 12.00
C ASP A 212 -3.45 8.80 10.90
N ALA A 213 -3.46 7.81 10.00
CA ALA A 213 -2.52 7.64 8.91
C ALA A 213 -1.06 7.43 9.35
N GLU A 214 -0.81 7.00 10.58
CA GLU A 214 0.53 6.64 11.06
C GLU A 214 0.86 5.17 10.75
N LEU A 215 2.16 4.88 10.61
CA LEU A 215 2.64 3.49 10.49
C LEU A 215 2.64 2.83 11.87
N GLY A 216 2.15 1.59 11.97
CA GLY A 216 2.29 0.79 13.18
C GLY A 216 3.73 0.28 13.36
N ASP A 217 3.97 -0.46 14.46
CA ASP A 217 5.30 -0.97 14.77
C ASP A 217 5.70 -2.09 13.79
N GLY A 218 4.73 -2.91 13.38
CA GLY A 218 4.90 -3.97 12.39
C GLY A 218 5.22 -3.41 11.00
N ASP A 219 4.50 -2.40 10.55
CA ASP A 219 4.74 -1.71 9.27
C ASP A 219 6.15 -1.13 9.23
N ARG A 220 6.56 -0.40 10.28
CA ARG A 220 7.88 0.24 10.35
C ARG A 220 8.98 -0.80 10.29
N TRP A 221 8.82 -1.90 11.02
CA TRP A 221 9.79 -2.98 10.99
C TRP A 221 9.84 -3.67 9.61
N ALA A 222 8.69 -3.97 9.02
CA ALA A 222 8.61 -4.65 7.74
C ALA A 222 9.18 -3.79 6.61
N LEU A 223 8.84 -2.50 6.56
CA LEU A 223 9.45 -1.54 5.64
C LEU A 223 10.97 -1.49 5.80
N ALA A 224 11.48 -1.46 7.02
CA ALA A 224 12.91 -1.49 7.27
C ALA A 224 13.56 -2.81 6.84
N ALA A 225 12.84 -3.93 6.93
CA ALA A 225 13.31 -5.26 6.55
C ALA A 225 13.46 -5.44 5.03
N ILE A 226 12.51 -4.93 4.24
CA ILE A 226 12.58 -4.96 2.76
C ILE A 226 13.36 -3.78 2.17
N GLY A 227 13.64 -2.77 3.00
CA GLY A 227 14.28 -1.53 2.61
C GLY A 227 15.81 -1.58 2.67
N CYS A 228 16.42 -0.39 2.79
CA CYS A 228 17.85 -0.17 2.51
C CYS A 228 18.62 0.43 3.70
N HIS A 229 18.05 0.39 4.90
CA HIS A 229 18.72 0.80 6.13
C HIS A 229 19.96 -0.08 6.40
N GLY A 230 21.13 0.38 5.94
CA GLY A 230 22.40 -0.33 6.11
C GLY A 230 23.24 -0.44 4.84
N VAL A 231 22.67 -0.12 3.68
CA VAL A 231 23.43 0.01 2.42
C VAL A 231 23.92 1.46 2.33
N ALA A 232 25.05 1.76 2.99
CA ALA A 232 25.72 3.03 2.77
C ALA A 232 26.16 3.10 1.30
N GLY A 233 25.65 4.09 0.56
CA GLY A 233 26.12 4.44 -0.79
C GLY A 233 27.57 4.92 -0.79
#